data_AF-A0A8J2HYZ1-F1
#
_entry.id   AF-A0A8J2HYZ1-F1
#
_cell.length_a   1.000
_cell.length_b   1.000
_cell.length_c   1.000
_cell.angle_alpha   90.00
_cell.angle_beta   90.00
_cell.angle_gamma   90.00
#
_symmetry.space_group_name_H-M   'P 1'
#
loop_
_entity.id
_entity.type
_entity.pdbx_description
1 polymer ?
#
loop_
_entity_poly.entity_id
_entity_poly.type
_entity_poly.pdbx_seq_one_letter_code
_entity_poly.pdbx_strand_id
1 'polypeptide(L)'
;MDPMSITGTILAIVHLTDICLEKGNQHLGPSRHTPATLLSLAQELYCFYGAIQSLKTNITINEHDTIRLTSLECLEGPLSDCKFALCLVEKRLNTDTFCQRKLIGKHCDKNLDDAVNVLRKGRGLFEAVLLADQRTITTAIERYTINIAEDLRDIKNKLEDDGEHLRSLTKQLTLRLEAANERDNEMLSTLLGIDDKLMREREDRRGKTRRQRWLGWVAIAGQSAFQIAIQLALTSLLTRRNKM
;
A
#
# COMPACT_ATOMS: atom_id res chain seq x y z
N MET A 1 32.96 -20.05 -10.79
CA MET A 1 34.18 -19.22 -10.82
C MET A 1 33.96 -18.05 -9.88
N ASP A 2 35.01 -17.52 -9.26
CA ASP A 2 34.84 -16.49 -8.22
C ASP A 2 34.51 -15.11 -8.83
N PRO A 3 33.34 -14.52 -8.52
CA PRO A 3 33.01 -13.13 -8.92
C PRO A 3 34.04 -12.10 -8.42
N MET A 4 34.92 -12.46 -7.48
CA MET A 4 36.10 -11.66 -7.12
C MET A 4 37.07 -11.42 -8.29
N SER A 5 37.10 -12.30 -9.31
CA SER A 5 38.03 -12.18 -10.46
C SER A 5 37.72 -10.98 -11.36
N ILE A 6 36.45 -10.76 -11.67
CA ILE A 6 36.01 -9.67 -12.56
C ILE A 6 36.12 -8.32 -11.85
N THR A 7 35.64 -8.24 -10.62
CA THR A 7 35.75 -7.04 -9.78
C THR A 7 37.22 -6.64 -9.58
N GLY A 8 38.10 -7.61 -9.31
CA GLY A 8 39.54 -7.38 -9.22
C GLY A 8 40.15 -6.88 -10.53
N THR A 9 39.70 -7.42 -11.67
CA THR A 9 40.16 -6.97 -13.00
C THR A 9 39.73 -5.54 -13.30
N ILE A 10 38.48 -5.18 -13.00
CA ILE A 10 37.96 -3.82 -13.19
C ILE A 10 38.70 -2.82 -12.30
N LEU A 11 38.97 -3.16 -11.04
CA LEU A 11 39.79 -2.33 -10.14
C LEU A 11 41.19 -2.12 -10.70
N ALA A 12 41.82 -3.17 -11.24
CA ALA A 12 43.14 -3.06 -11.86
C ALA A 12 43.13 -2.15 -13.09
N ILE A 13 42.09 -2.24 -13.93
CA ILE A 13 41.93 -1.38 -15.12
C ILE A 13 41.72 0.08 -14.70
N VAL A 14 40.89 0.34 -13.68
CA VAL A 14 40.69 1.69 -13.12
C VAL A 14 42.02 2.28 -12.68
N HIS A 15 42.78 1.56 -11.87
CA HIS A 15 44.09 2.02 -11.39
C HIS A 15 45.10 2.24 -12.53
N LEU A 16 45.17 1.34 -13.52
CA LEU A 16 46.04 1.51 -14.68
C LEU A 16 45.65 2.72 -15.52
N THR A 17 44.35 2.99 -15.65
CA THR A 17 43.86 4.17 -16.38
C THR A 17 44.23 5.46 -15.65
N ASP A 18 44.09 5.50 -14.31
CA ASP A 18 44.54 6.62 -13.48
C ASP A 18 46.03 6.91 -13.68
N ILE A 19 46.87 5.86 -13.65
CA ILE A 19 48.32 5.98 -13.88
C ILE A 19 48.60 6.54 -15.29
N CYS A 20 47.89 6.06 -16.32
CA CYS A 20 48.05 6.55 -17.68
C CYS A 20 47.64 8.03 -17.82
N LEU A 21 46.56 8.45 -17.16
CA LEU A 21 46.10 9.84 -17.15
C LEU A 21 47.10 10.76 -16.44
N GLU A 22 47.59 10.35 -15.26
CA GLU A 22 48.59 11.11 -14.51
C GLU A 22 49.87 11.32 -15.34
N LYS A 23 50.41 10.25 -15.92
CA LYS A 23 51.61 10.31 -16.75
C LYS A 23 51.40 11.08 -18.05
N GLY A 24 50.24 10.91 -18.67
CA GLY A 24 49.83 11.63 -19.88
C GLY A 24 49.75 13.14 -19.67
N ASN A 25 49.30 13.59 -18.49
CA ASN A 25 49.26 15.00 -18.12
C ASN A 25 50.65 15.58 -17.80
N GLN A 26 51.55 14.76 -17.24
CA GLN A 26 52.92 15.17 -16.88
C GLN A 26 53.88 15.22 -18.09
N HIS A 27 53.72 14.31 -19.07
CA HIS A 27 54.66 14.13 -20.19
C HIS A 27 54.19 14.76 -21.51
N LEU A 28 53.43 15.86 -21.47
CA LEU A 28 53.13 16.71 -22.62
C LEU A 28 54.37 17.50 -23.12
N GLY A 29 55.55 16.88 -23.07
CA GLY A 29 56.76 17.39 -23.70
C GLY A 29 56.66 17.32 -25.23
N PRO A 30 57.61 17.93 -25.96
CA PRO A 30 57.56 18.07 -27.41
C PRO A 30 57.70 16.70 -28.07
N SER A 31 56.56 16.04 -28.27
CA SER A 31 56.43 14.80 -28.99
C SER A 31 56.26 15.11 -30.49
N ARG A 32 56.53 14.13 -31.36
CA ARG A 32 56.27 14.24 -32.80
C ARG A 32 54.78 14.31 -33.15
N HIS A 33 53.90 14.03 -32.18
CA HIS A 33 52.46 14.20 -32.33
C HIS A 33 52.11 15.68 -32.25
N THR A 34 51.27 16.13 -33.17
CA THR A 34 50.64 17.45 -33.03
C THR A 34 49.91 17.49 -31.68
N PRO A 35 49.83 18.65 -31.02
CA PRO A 35 49.07 18.80 -29.77
C PRO A 35 47.66 18.16 -29.84
N ALA A 36 47.05 18.16 -31.03
CA ALA A 36 45.77 17.52 -31.32
C ALA A 36 45.75 15.98 -31.14
N THR A 37 46.82 15.26 -31.47
CA THR A 37 46.85 13.78 -31.35
C THR A 37 47.06 13.33 -29.91
N LEU A 38 47.87 14.04 -29.14
CA LEU A 38 47.99 13.83 -27.68
C LEU A 38 46.69 14.19 -26.94
N LEU A 39 46.04 15.27 -27.35
CA LEU A 39 44.74 15.68 -26.79
C LEU A 39 43.64 14.66 -27.09
N SER A 40 43.66 14.05 -28.30
CA SER A 40 42.77 12.95 -28.67
C SER A 40 42.99 11.70 -27.81
N LEU A 41 44.24 11.30 -27.57
CA LEU A 41 44.57 10.18 -26.68
C LEU A 41 44.09 10.44 -25.25
N ALA A 42 44.35 11.63 -24.71
CA ALA A 42 43.90 12.01 -23.37
C ALA A 42 42.37 11.99 -23.27
N GLN A 43 41.67 12.51 -24.28
CA GLN A 43 40.21 12.48 -24.35
C GLN A 43 39.67 11.04 -24.34
N GLU A 44 40.25 10.14 -25.13
CA GLU A 44 39.83 8.73 -25.16
C GLU A 44 40.08 8.04 -23.82
N LEU A 45 41.20 8.32 -23.15
CA LEU A 45 41.49 7.79 -21.81
C LEU A 45 40.49 8.32 -20.77
N TYR A 46 40.11 9.61 -20.79
CA TYR A 46 39.08 10.14 -19.91
C TYR A 46 37.71 9.53 -20.16
N CYS A 47 37.31 9.36 -21.43
CA CYS A 47 36.05 8.72 -21.77
C CYS A 47 36.03 7.24 -21.35
N PHE A 48 37.13 6.51 -21.60
CA PHE A 48 37.27 5.13 -21.14
C PHE A 48 37.22 5.04 -19.61
N TYR A 49 37.90 5.96 -18.91
CA TYR A 49 37.87 6.06 -17.46
C TYR A 49 36.46 6.24 -16.90
N GLY A 50 35.66 7.14 -17.50
CA GLY A 50 34.26 7.33 -17.12
C GLY A 50 33.43 6.06 -17.26
N ALA A 51 33.58 5.33 -18.37
CA ALA A 51 32.85 4.08 -18.59
C ALA A 51 33.26 2.98 -17.61
N ILE A 52 34.55 2.76 -17.38
CA ILE A 52 35.02 1.72 -16.45
C ILE A 52 34.69 2.07 -14.98
N GLN A 53 34.70 3.35 -14.60
CA GLN A 53 34.24 3.77 -13.28
C GLN A 53 32.74 3.58 -13.08
N SER A 54 31.95 3.82 -14.13
CA SER A 54 30.52 3.54 -14.10
C SER A 54 30.25 2.04 -13.93
N LEU A 55 31.03 1.19 -14.60
CA LEU A 55 30.97 -0.26 -14.44
C LEU A 55 31.37 -0.71 -13.03
N LYS A 56 32.47 -0.17 -12.48
CA LYS A 56 32.88 -0.41 -11.09
C LYS A 56 31.77 -0.05 -10.10
N THR A 57 31.17 1.12 -10.28
CA THR A 57 30.10 1.62 -9.42
C THR A 57 28.87 0.70 -9.50
N ASN A 58 28.48 0.28 -10.70
CA ASN A 58 27.36 -0.65 -10.90
C ASN A 58 27.59 -1.98 -10.18
N ILE A 59 28.78 -2.57 -10.29
CA ILE A 59 29.13 -3.82 -9.59
C ILE A 59 29.12 -3.64 -8.08
N THR A 60 29.65 -2.53 -7.58
CA THR A 60 29.73 -2.24 -6.14
C THR A 60 28.32 -2.09 -5.53
N ILE A 61 27.41 -1.41 -6.22
CA ILE A 61 26.02 -1.24 -5.76
C ILE A 61 25.28 -2.59 -5.70
N ASN A 62 25.60 -3.49 -6.62
CA ASN A 62 24.90 -4.77 -6.79
C ASN A 62 25.76 -5.97 -6.35
N GLU A 63 26.66 -5.80 -5.37
CA GLU A 63 27.63 -6.85 -5.02
C GLU A 63 26.98 -8.16 -4.55
N HIS A 64 25.74 -8.09 -4.06
CA HIS A 64 24.99 -9.24 -3.59
C HIS A 64 24.12 -9.90 -4.68
N ASP A 65 23.99 -9.27 -5.85
CA ASP A 65 23.19 -9.79 -6.96
C ASP A 65 24.01 -10.74 -7.83
N THR A 66 24.10 -11.99 -7.38
CA THR A 66 24.93 -13.02 -8.02
C THR A 66 24.52 -13.28 -9.47
N ILE A 67 23.22 -13.20 -9.80
CA ILE A 67 22.72 -13.44 -11.16
C ILE A 67 23.26 -12.35 -12.10
N ARG A 68 23.16 -11.10 -11.66
CA ARG A 68 23.65 -9.96 -12.42
C ARG A 68 25.17 -9.94 -12.51
N LEU A 69 25.89 -10.37 -11.48
CA LEU A 69 27.35 -10.53 -11.55
C LEU A 69 27.77 -11.65 -12.52
N THR A 70 27.05 -12.77 -12.55
CA THR A 70 27.35 -13.86 -13.50
C THR A 70 27.10 -13.46 -14.95
N SER A 71 26.16 -12.54 -15.24
CA SER A 71 25.95 -12.06 -16.60
C SER A 71 27.12 -11.22 -17.13
N LEU A 72 27.93 -10.64 -16.23
CA LEU A 72 29.14 -9.89 -16.57
C LEU A 72 30.35 -10.79 -16.88
N GLU A 73 30.25 -12.11 -16.73
CA GLU A 73 31.32 -13.05 -17.13
C GLU A 73 31.67 -12.92 -18.62
N CYS A 74 30.71 -12.51 -19.46
CA CYS A 74 30.97 -12.23 -20.87
C CYS A 74 31.98 -11.08 -21.12
N LEU A 75 32.26 -10.26 -20.10
CA LEU A 75 33.23 -9.16 -20.16
C LEU A 75 34.67 -9.58 -19.85
N GLU A 76 34.93 -10.81 -19.41
CA GLU A 76 36.27 -11.23 -18.98
C GLU A 76 37.32 -11.04 -20.10
N GLY A 77 37.02 -11.49 -21.32
CA GLY A 77 37.87 -11.29 -22.49
C GLY A 77 38.09 -9.80 -22.80
N PRO A 78 37.02 -9.01 -23.05
CA PRO A 78 37.13 -7.58 -23.28
C PRO A 78 37.88 -6.80 -22.20
N LEU A 79 37.68 -7.14 -20.92
CA LEU A 79 38.39 -6.52 -19.80
C LEU A 79 39.89 -6.86 -19.83
N SER A 80 40.23 -8.12 -20.09
CA SER A 80 41.62 -8.55 -20.25
C SER A 80 42.31 -7.81 -21.41
N ASP A 81 41.64 -7.68 -22.55
CA ASP A 81 42.15 -6.95 -23.71
C ASP A 81 42.38 -5.47 -23.40
N CYS A 82 41.43 -4.83 -22.70
CA CYS A 82 41.57 -3.44 -22.27
C CYS A 82 42.73 -3.27 -21.28
N LYS A 83 42.90 -4.20 -20.34
CA LYS A 83 44.03 -4.20 -19.40
C LYS A 83 45.36 -4.29 -20.15
N PHE A 84 45.47 -5.18 -21.13
CA PHE A 84 46.67 -5.31 -21.95
C PHE A 84 46.95 -4.05 -22.77
N ALA A 85 45.91 -3.45 -23.37
CA ALA A 85 46.01 -2.19 -24.09
C ALA A 85 46.49 -1.03 -23.19
N LEU A 86 45.97 -0.92 -21.96
CA LEU A 86 46.44 0.08 -20.99
C LEU A 86 47.90 -0.14 -20.60
N CYS A 87 48.33 -1.38 -20.36
CA CYS A 87 49.74 -1.67 -20.10
C CYS A 87 50.66 -1.23 -21.25
N LEU A 88 50.20 -1.34 -22.51
CA LEU A 88 50.94 -0.83 -23.67
C LEU A 88 51.01 0.70 -23.67
N VAL A 89 49.88 1.38 -23.41
CA VAL A 89 49.83 2.85 -23.27
C VAL A 89 50.76 3.32 -22.16
N GLU A 90 50.69 2.70 -20.99
CA GLU A 90 51.52 3.05 -19.84
C GLU A 90 53.01 2.90 -20.12
N LYS A 91 53.43 1.76 -20.71
CA LYS A 91 54.82 1.53 -21.12
C LYS A 91 55.32 2.61 -22.07
N ARG A 92 54.47 3.06 -22.99
CA ARG A 92 54.81 4.11 -23.96
C ARG A 92 54.97 5.48 -23.31
N LEU A 93 54.08 5.81 -22.37
CA LEU A 93 54.17 7.05 -21.59
C LEU A 93 55.43 7.07 -20.70
N ASN A 94 55.92 5.90 -20.25
CA ASN A 94 57.13 5.79 -19.42
C ASN A 94 58.47 5.86 -20.20
N THR A 95 58.48 5.59 -21.52
CA THR A 95 59.72 5.57 -22.32
C THR A 95 60.17 6.99 -22.73
N ASP A 96 60.82 7.70 -21.81
CA ASP A 96 61.26 9.09 -22.00
C ASP A 96 62.74 9.22 -22.44
N THR A 97 63.13 8.64 -23.59
CA THR A 97 64.50 8.82 -24.12
C THR A 97 64.55 9.71 -25.36
N PHE A 98 65.39 10.75 -25.25
CA PHE A 98 65.66 11.81 -26.23
C PHE A 98 66.02 11.29 -27.65
N CYS A 99 66.63 10.10 -27.77
CA CYS A 99 66.94 9.46 -29.07
C CYS A 99 65.73 8.83 -29.77
N GLN A 100 64.67 8.45 -29.06
CA GLN A 100 63.46 7.86 -29.64
C GLN A 100 62.51 8.90 -30.23
N ARG A 101 62.53 10.17 -29.75
CA ARG A 101 61.72 11.29 -30.29
C ARG A 101 61.93 11.52 -31.80
N LYS A 102 63.07 11.12 -32.37
CA LYS A 102 63.39 11.21 -33.82
C LYS A 102 63.14 9.92 -34.63
N LEU A 103 62.89 8.77 -33.99
CA LEU A 103 62.68 7.46 -34.65
C LEU A 103 61.20 7.02 -34.66
N ILE A 104 60.35 7.66 -33.86
CA ILE A 104 58.89 7.45 -33.84
C ILE A 104 58.30 8.05 -35.13
N GLY A 105 58.26 7.27 -36.20
CA GLY A 105 57.60 7.63 -37.44
C GLY A 105 56.83 6.45 -37.96
N LYS A 106 55.49 6.56 -37.99
CA LYS A 106 54.51 5.64 -38.60
C LYS A 106 54.32 4.26 -37.97
N HIS A 107 55.36 3.52 -37.59
CA HIS A 107 55.18 2.11 -37.16
C HIS A 107 54.91 1.97 -35.65
N CYS A 108 55.47 2.86 -34.83
CA CYS A 108 55.16 2.93 -33.40
C CYS A 108 53.78 3.54 -33.13
N ASP A 109 53.26 4.35 -34.05
CA ASP A 109 51.91 4.93 -33.98
C ASP A 109 50.85 3.84 -34.10
N LYS A 110 51.07 2.84 -34.97
CA LYS A 110 50.09 1.78 -35.21
C LYS A 110 49.76 0.96 -33.95
N ASN A 111 50.74 0.55 -33.16
CA ASN A 111 50.48 -0.24 -31.95
C ASN A 111 49.76 0.59 -30.85
N LEU A 112 50.03 1.90 -30.80
CA LEU A 112 49.33 2.80 -29.89
C LEU A 112 47.90 3.05 -30.36
N ASP A 113 47.72 3.29 -31.66
CA ASP A 113 46.40 3.43 -32.30
C ASP A 113 45.56 2.16 -32.12
N ASP A 114 46.16 0.98 -32.29
CA ASP A 114 45.52 -0.31 -32.05
C ASP A 114 45.11 -0.46 -30.57
N ALA A 115 45.96 -0.07 -29.63
CA ALA A 115 45.63 -0.07 -28.20
C ALA A 115 44.47 0.89 -27.89
N VAL A 116 44.51 2.12 -28.42
CA VAL A 116 43.42 3.11 -28.27
C VAL A 116 42.12 2.60 -28.89
N ASN A 117 42.19 1.91 -30.04
CA ASN A 117 41.04 1.30 -30.68
C ASN A 117 40.43 0.18 -29.82
N VAL A 118 41.25 -0.62 -29.13
CA VAL A 118 40.78 -1.62 -28.16
C VAL A 118 40.05 -0.93 -27.01
N LEU A 119 40.62 0.14 -26.43
CA LEU A 119 39.96 0.90 -25.36
C LEU A 119 38.64 1.52 -25.82
N ARG A 120 38.59 2.09 -27.03
CA ARG A 120 37.36 2.66 -27.59
C ARG A 120 36.27 1.60 -27.77
N LYS A 121 36.63 0.40 -28.26
CA LYS A 121 35.70 -0.72 -28.40
C LYS A 121 35.22 -1.23 -27.03
N GLY A 122 36.14 -1.36 -26.08
CA GLY A 122 35.84 -1.72 -24.69
C GLY A 122 34.88 -0.73 -24.04
N ARG A 123 35.11 0.59 -24.21
CA ARG A 123 34.20 1.64 -23.76
C ARG A 123 32.79 1.43 -24.29
N GLY A 124 32.63 1.29 -25.61
CA GLY A 124 31.32 1.09 -26.22
C GLY A 124 30.60 -0.17 -25.73
N LEU A 125 31.36 -1.24 -25.45
CA LEU A 125 30.81 -2.45 -24.85
C LEU A 125 30.33 -2.22 -23.41
N PHE A 126 31.14 -1.57 -22.57
CA PHE A 126 30.78 -1.31 -21.17
C PHE A 126 29.57 -0.39 -21.06
N GLU A 127 29.50 0.66 -21.90
CA GLU A 127 28.34 1.54 -22.00
C GLU A 127 27.08 0.76 -22.44
N ALA A 128 27.20 -0.13 -23.44
CA ALA A 128 26.09 -0.94 -23.91
C ALA A 128 25.58 -1.90 -22.82
N VAL A 129 26.48 -2.53 -22.06
CA VAL A 129 26.11 -3.41 -20.94
C VAL A 129 25.38 -2.62 -19.85
N LEU A 130 25.90 -1.45 -19.46
CA LEU A 130 25.25 -0.59 -18.46
C LEU A 130 23.87 -0.12 -18.93
N LEU A 131 23.71 0.21 -20.21
CA LEU A 131 22.41 0.60 -20.77
C LEU A 131 21.42 -0.57 -20.81
N ALA A 132 21.87 -1.78 -21.18
CA ALA A 132 21.04 -2.97 -21.20
C ALA A 132 20.54 -3.34 -19.81
N ASP A 133 21.44 -3.23 -18.84
CA ASP A 133 21.18 -3.44 -17.42
C ASP A 133 20.17 -2.42 -16.86
N GLN A 134 20.39 -1.12 -17.12
CA GLN A 134 19.47 -0.06 -16.74
C GLN A 134 18.08 -0.28 -17.37
N ARG A 135 18.03 -0.70 -18.64
CA ARG A 135 16.76 -0.98 -19.33
C ARG A 135 16.00 -2.14 -18.69
N THR A 136 16.71 -3.17 -18.25
CA THR A 136 16.12 -4.32 -17.54
C THR A 136 15.44 -3.87 -16.24
N ILE A 137 16.11 -3.02 -15.46
CA ILE A 137 15.55 -2.44 -14.23
C ILE A 137 14.32 -1.60 -14.53
N THR A 138 14.40 -0.69 -15.51
CA THR A 138 13.27 0.18 -15.87
C THR A 138 12.05 -0.64 -16.28
N THR A 139 12.23 -1.67 -17.10
CA THR A 139 11.13 -2.56 -17.50
C THR A 139 10.54 -3.33 -16.31
N ALA A 140 11.35 -3.74 -15.33
CA ALA A 140 10.85 -4.37 -14.12
C ALA A 140 10.00 -3.39 -13.28
N ILE A 141 10.46 -2.13 -13.15
CA ILE A 141 9.72 -1.06 -12.46
C ILE A 141 8.40 -0.76 -13.16
N GLU A 142 8.39 -0.69 -14.50
CA GLU A 142 7.18 -0.49 -15.30
C GLU A 142 6.14 -1.59 -15.03
N ARG A 143 6.57 -2.86 -15.05
CA ARG A 143 5.69 -4.00 -14.75
C ARG A 143 5.15 -3.93 -13.33
N TYR A 144 6.00 -3.64 -12.35
CA TYR A 144 5.57 -3.49 -10.96
C TYR A 144 4.53 -2.37 -10.81
N THR A 145 4.73 -1.24 -11.49
CA THR A 145 3.80 -0.10 -11.47
C THR A 145 2.46 -0.47 -12.09
N ILE A 146 2.45 -1.20 -13.20
CA ILE A 146 1.22 -1.70 -13.84
C ILE A 146 0.46 -2.63 -12.88
N ASN A 147 1.16 -3.61 -12.29
CA ASN A 147 0.54 -4.56 -11.37
C ASN A 147 -0.09 -3.86 -10.16
N ILE A 148 0.60 -2.89 -9.55
CA ILE A 148 0.02 -2.12 -8.44
C ILE A 148 -1.21 -1.33 -8.91
N ALA A 149 -1.17 -0.73 -10.09
CA ALA A 149 -2.30 0.02 -10.60
C ALA A 149 -3.53 -0.88 -10.84
N GLU A 150 -3.31 -2.13 -11.25
CA GLU A 150 -4.36 -3.15 -11.35
C GLU A 150 -4.87 -3.56 -9.97
N ASP A 151 -3.99 -3.89 -9.03
CA ASP A 151 -4.36 -4.24 -7.65
C ASP A 151 -5.17 -3.13 -6.97
N LEU A 152 -4.76 -1.87 -7.14
CA LEU A 152 -5.48 -0.71 -6.59
C LEU A 152 -6.87 -0.54 -7.21
N ARG A 153 -7.01 -0.84 -8.51
CA ARG A 153 -8.31 -0.81 -9.19
C ARG A 153 -9.23 -1.90 -8.64
N ASP A 154 -8.70 -3.10 -8.44
CA ASP A 154 -9.47 -4.22 -7.90
C ASP A 154 -9.90 -3.98 -6.46
N ILE A 155 -9.02 -3.42 -5.63
CA ILE A 155 -9.34 -3.02 -4.25
C ILE A 155 -10.44 -1.94 -4.26
N LYS A 156 -10.32 -0.94 -5.14
CA LYS A 156 -11.32 0.12 -5.26
C LYS A 156 -12.69 -0.46 -5.64
N ASN A 157 -12.75 -1.33 -6.65
CA ASN A 157 -14.01 -1.94 -7.09
C ASN A 157 -14.65 -2.75 -5.97
N LYS A 158 -13.87 -3.57 -5.24
CA LYS A 158 -14.37 -4.33 -4.07
C LYS A 158 -14.92 -3.41 -2.98
N LEU A 159 -14.24 -2.29 -2.71
CA LEU A 159 -14.69 -1.34 -1.70
C LEU A 159 -16.00 -0.64 -2.10
N GLU A 160 -16.18 -0.36 -3.39
CA GLU A 160 -17.44 0.19 -3.93
C GLU A 160 -18.58 -0.84 -3.78
N ASP A 161 -18.35 -2.11 -4.14
CA ASP A 161 -19.30 -3.21 -4.00
C ASP A 161 -19.71 -3.44 -2.53
N ASP A 162 -18.73 -3.51 -1.62
CA ASP A 162 -18.97 -3.65 -0.18
C ASP A 162 -19.74 -2.44 0.37
N GLY A 163 -19.42 -1.24 -0.12
CA GLY A 163 -20.13 -0.01 0.21
C GLY A 163 -21.58 0.01 -0.26
N GLU A 164 -21.89 -0.60 -1.41
CA GLU A 164 -23.26 -0.80 -1.87
C GLU A 164 -24.00 -1.85 -1.03
N HIS A 165 -23.33 -2.96 -0.70
CA HIS A 165 -23.89 -4.00 0.14
C HIS A 165 -24.25 -3.49 1.54
N LEU A 166 -23.36 -2.71 2.18
CA LEU A 166 -23.62 -2.07 3.47
C LEU A 166 -24.79 -1.09 3.40
N ARG A 167 -24.91 -0.30 2.33
CA ARG A 167 -26.05 0.61 2.13
C ARG A 167 -27.36 -0.17 2.00
N SER A 168 -27.35 -1.31 1.30
CA SER A 168 -28.52 -2.20 1.19
C SER A 168 -28.92 -2.82 2.54
N LEU A 169 -27.95 -3.39 3.27
CA LEU A 169 -28.15 -3.93 4.62
C LEU A 169 -28.71 -2.87 5.58
N THR A 170 -28.15 -1.66 5.53
CA THR A 170 -28.61 -0.55 6.37
C THR A 170 -30.08 -0.25 6.08
N LYS A 171 -30.49 -0.12 4.80
CA LYS A 171 -31.90 0.07 4.42
C LYS A 171 -32.81 -1.05 4.94
N GLN A 172 -32.38 -2.30 4.84
CA GLN A 172 -33.15 -3.44 5.36
C GLN A 172 -33.31 -3.39 6.88
N LEU A 173 -32.26 -3.00 7.60
CA LEU A 173 -32.32 -2.82 9.05
C LEU A 173 -33.26 -1.68 9.44
N THR A 174 -33.22 -0.54 8.73
CA THR A 174 -34.16 0.57 8.99
C THR A 174 -35.60 0.14 8.80
N LEU A 175 -35.92 -0.55 7.70
CA LEU A 175 -37.26 -1.07 7.44
C LEU A 175 -37.73 -2.07 8.52
N ARG A 176 -36.82 -2.94 9.00
CA ARG A 176 -37.13 -3.87 10.09
C ARG A 176 -37.39 -3.16 11.41
N LEU A 177 -36.64 -2.10 11.71
CA LEU A 177 -36.84 -1.28 12.90
C LEU A 177 -38.17 -0.51 12.84
N GLU A 178 -38.50 0.07 11.69
CA GLU A 178 -39.79 0.73 11.46
C GLU A 178 -40.95 -0.25 11.66
N ALA A 179 -40.88 -1.43 11.05
CA ALA A 179 -41.91 -2.46 11.23
C ALA A 179 -41.99 -3.00 12.68
N ALA A 180 -40.87 -3.05 13.40
CA ALA A 180 -40.88 -3.42 14.83
C ALA A 180 -41.55 -2.34 15.67
N ASN A 181 -41.23 -1.06 15.43
CA ASN A 181 -41.85 0.06 16.11
C ASN A 181 -43.36 0.14 15.85
N GLU A 182 -43.81 -0.14 14.61
CA GLU A 182 -45.23 -0.22 14.28
C GLU A 182 -45.94 -1.31 15.09
N ARG A 183 -45.35 -2.51 15.17
CA ARG A 183 -45.91 -3.61 15.99
C ARG A 183 -45.94 -3.27 17.48
N ASP A 184 -44.91 -2.61 18.00
CA ASP A 184 -44.87 -2.19 19.39
C ASP A 184 -45.94 -1.13 19.68
N ASN A 185 -46.16 -0.18 18.77
CA ASN A 185 -47.24 0.80 18.86
C ASN A 185 -48.62 0.16 18.79
N GLU A 186 -48.83 -0.81 17.90
CA GLU A 186 -50.06 -1.60 17.84
C GLU A 186 -50.29 -2.34 19.16
N MET A 187 -49.27 -3.04 19.67
CA MET A 187 -49.34 -3.74 20.95
C MET A 187 -49.70 -2.78 22.09
N LEU A 188 -49.04 -1.63 22.19
CA LEU A 188 -49.36 -0.60 23.19
C LEU A 188 -50.81 -0.11 23.05
N SER A 189 -51.30 0.13 21.84
CA SER A 189 -52.69 0.53 21.62
C SER A 189 -53.68 -0.54 22.08
N THR A 190 -53.39 -1.82 21.85
CA THR A 190 -54.24 -2.92 22.33
C THR A 190 -54.22 -3.05 23.84
N LEU A 191 -53.06 -2.87 24.49
CA LEU A 191 -52.93 -2.88 25.94
C LEU A 191 -53.71 -1.73 26.59
N LEU A 192 -53.62 -0.52 26.04
CA LEU A 192 -54.43 0.62 26.48
C LEU A 192 -55.92 0.35 26.31
N GLY A 193 -56.34 -0.22 25.17
CA GLY A 193 -57.74 -0.60 24.96
C GLY A 193 -58.25 -1.68 25.92
N ILE A 194 -57.40 -2.64 26.29
CA ILE A 194 -57.70 -3.64 27.33
C ILE A 194 -57.83 -2.98 28.70
N ASP A 195 -56.92 -2.09 29.06
CA ASP A 195 -56.96 -1.38 30.34
C ASP A 195 -58.22 -0.51 30.48
N ASP A 196 -58.58 0.25 29.44
CA ASP A 196 -59.82 1.03 29.39
C ASP A 196 -61.07 0.14 29.54
N LYS A 197 -61.07 -1.04 28.94
CA LYS A 197 -62.17 -2.00 29.07
C LYS A 197 -62.23 -2.56 30.49
N LEU A 198 -61.10 -2.91 31.09
CA LEU A 198 -61.02 -3.38 32.47
C LEU A 198 -61.46 -2.31 33.47
N MET A 199 -61.10 -1.05 33.22
CA MET A 199 -61.52 0.08 34.05
C MET A 199 -63.03 0.29 33.99
N ARG A 200 -63.61 0.29 32.78
CA ARG A 200 -65.08 0.34 32.60
C ARG A 200 -65.78 -0.84 33.28
N GLU A 201 -65.29 -2.06 33.13
CA GLU A 201 -65.87 -3.23 33.83
C GLU A 201 -65.80 -3.10 35.35
N ARG A 202 -64.70 -2.57 35.90
CA ARG A 202 -64.54 -2.35 37.35
C ARG A 202 -65.52 -1.29 37.86
N GLU A 203 -65.75 -0.23 37.11
CA GLU A 203 -66.75 0.80 37.44
C GLU A 203 -68.16 0.23 37.39
N ASP A 204 -68.49 -0.54 36.36
CA ASP A 204 -69.78 -1.19 36.19
C ASP A 204 -70.08 -2.17 37.33
N ARG A 205 -69.10 -3.00 37.71
CA ARG A 205 -69.21 -3.90 38.87
C ARG A 205 -69.43 -3.12 40.16
N ARG A 206 -68.65 -2.06 40.41
CA ARG A 206 -68.85 -1.18 41.59
C ARG A 206 -70.24 -0.53 41.60
N GLY A 207 -70.74 -0.10 40.45
CA GLY A 207 -72.09 0.43 40.29
C GLY A 207 -73.18 -0.61 40.61
N LYS A 208 -73.04 -1.83 40.10
CA LYS A 208 -73.95 -2.95 40.39
C LYS A 208 -73.94 -3.34 41.87
N THR A 209 -72.77 -3.43 42.50
CA THR A 209 -72.67 -3.72 43.94
C THR A 209 -73.30 -2.62 44.79
N ARG A 210 -73.12 -1.35 44.42
CA ARG A 210 -73.80 -0.22 45.10
C ARG A 210 -75.31 -0.33 44.97
N ARG A 211 -75.85 -0.61 43.77
CA ARG A 211 -77.30 -0.78 43.54
C ARG A 211 -77.86 -1.97 44.34
N GLN A 212 -77.17 -3.11 44.37
CA GLN A 212 -77.60 -4.26 45.17
C GLN A 212 -77.62 -3.96 46.67
N ARG A 213 -76.59 -3.28 47.19
CA ARG A 213 -76.60 -2.81 48.59
C ARG A 213 -77.77 -1.88 48.85
N TRP A 214 -78.01 -0.91 47.96
CA TRP A 214 -79.13 0.02 48.08
C TRP A 214 -80.48 -0.69 48.09
N LEU A 215 -80.69 -1.64 47.18
CA LEU A 215 -81.90 -2.48 47.15
C LEU A 215 -82.05 -3.33 48.43
N GLY A 216 -80.96 -3.87 48.95
CA GLY A 216 -80.95 -4.57 50.24
C GLY A 216 -81.37 -3.67 51.40
N TRP A 217 -80.84 -2.45 51.47
CA TRP A 217 -81.26 -1.45 52.47
C TRP A 217 -82.75 -1.08 52.33
N VAL A 218 -83.24 -0.89 51.11
CA VAL A 218 -84.67 -0.60 50.84
C VAL A 218 -85.55 -1.78 51.26
N ALA A 219 -85.15 -3.02 50.99
CA ALA A 219 -85.90 -4.20 51.41
C ALA A 219 -85.96 -4.34 52.94
N ILE A 220 -84.84 -4.11 53.63
CA ILE A 220 -84.77 -4.12 55.10
C ILE A 220 -85.64 -3.01 55.69
N ALA A 221 -85.56 -1.79 55.15
CA ALA A 221 -86.38 -0.66 55.58
C ALA A 221 -87.89 -0.90 55.32
N GLY A 222 -88.23 -1.55 54.21
CA GLY A 222 -89.60 -1.96 53.91
C GLY A 222 -90.13 -3.01 54.87
N GLN A 223 -89.32 -4.02 55.22
CA GLN A 223 -89.67 -5.04 56.21
C GLN A 223 -89.85 -4.46 57.62
N SER A 224 -88.98 -3.55 58.04
CA SER A 224 -89.09 -2.91 59.36
C SER A 224 -90.31 -1.98 59.41
N ALA A 225 -90.59 -1.22 58.36
CA ALA A 225 -91.81 -0.42 58.26
C ALA A 225 -93.08 -1.29 58.29
N PHE A 226 -93.07 -2.44 57.64
CA PHE A 226 -94.18 -3.40 57.67
C PHE A 226 -94.38 -4.01 59.06
N GLN A 227 -93.30 -4.38 59.76
CA GLN A 227 -93.38 -4.85 61.15
C GLN A 227 -93.90 -3.78 62.11
N ILE A 228 -93.48 -2.53 61.94
CA ILE A 228 -93.97 -1.39 62.73
C ILE A 228 -95.47 -1.17 62.46
N ALA A 229 -95.91 -1.24 61.20
CA ALA A 229 -97.32 -1.14 60.85
C ALA A 229 -98.17 -2.27 61.46
N ILE A 230 -97.65 -3.50 61.49
CA ILE A 230 -98.30 -4.64 62.17
C ILE A 230 -98.39 -4.41 63.69
N GLN A 231 -97.31 -3.94 64.32
CA GLN A 231 -97.32 -3.61 65.75
C GLN A 231 -98.30 -2.48 66.09
N LEU A 232 -98.37 -1.44 65.25
CA LEU A 232 -99.35 -0.35 65.39
C LEU A 232 -100.79 -0.85 65.18
N ALA A 233 -101.02 -1.73 64.21
CA ALA A 233 -102.34 -2.34 64.01
C ALA A 233 -102.75 -3.23 65.20
N LEU A 234 -101.83 -4.04 65.74
CA LEU A 234 -102.08 -4.89 66.91
C LEU A 234 -102.32 -4.08 68.18
N THR A 235 -101.56 -3.00 68.41
CA THR A 235 -101.78 -2.10 69.55
C THR A 235 -103.11 -1.34 69.42
N SER A 236 -103.52 -0.97 68.21
CA SER A 236 -104.85 -0.39 67.95
C SER A 236 -106.00 -1.38 68.20
N LEU A 237 -105.80 -2.67 67.91
CA LEU A 237 -106.76 -3.74 68.19
C LEU A 237 -106.85 -4.08 69.68
N LEU A 238 -105.71 -4.06 70.39
CA LEU A 238 -105.66 -4.31 71.84
C LEU A 238 -106.25 -3.14 72.64
N THR A 239 -106.03 -1.90 72.22
CA THR A 239 -106.68 -0.73 72.82
C THR A 239 -108.19 -0.68 72.57
N ARG A 240 -108.69 -1.31 71.50
CA ARG A 240 -110.12 -1.46 71.24
C ARG A 240 -110.81 -2.54 72.09
N ARG A 241 -110.05 -3.51 72.62
CA ARG A 241 -110.59 -4.62 73.42
C ARG A 241 -110.71 -4.30 74.92
N ASN A 242 -110.02 -3.28 75.43
CA ASN A 242 -110.12 -2.80 76.82
C ASN A 242 -111.25 -1.78 77.07
N LYS A 243 -112.23 -1.69 76.17
CA LYS A 243 -113.42 -0.82 76.30
C LYS A 243 -114.75 -1.59 76.25
N MET A 244 -114.74 -2.91 76.48
CA MET A 244 -115.95 -3.67 76.81
C MET A 244 -116.01 -3.91 78.32
#